data_AF-A0A9C9VFV7-F1
#
_entry.id   AF-A0A9C9VFV7-F1
#
_cell.length_a   1.000
_cell.length_b   1.000
_cell.length_c   1.000
_cell.angle_alpha   90.00
_cell.angle_beta   90.00
_cell.angle_gamma   90.00
#
_symmetry.space_group_name_H-M   'P 1'
#
loop_
_entity.id
_entity.type
_entity.pdbx_description
1 polymer ?
#
loop_
_entity_poly.entity_id
_entity_poly.type
_entity_poly.pdbx_seq_one_letter_code
_entity_poly.pdbx_strand_id
1 'polypeptide(L)'
;MDERLGGYGFPEGHPFGPWRMDAFRKALQAAGLHERAQVRHPPTAGREIIEYFHTSGYVERVRRLSELGEGYLDSGDTPAFPGVYEAATTVVGAVTDALRRV
;
A
#
# COMPACT_ATOMS: atom_id res chain seq x y z
N MET A 1 13.24 -5.65 -0.23
CA MET A 1 11.85 -5.14 -0.36
C MET A 1 11.63 -4.05 0.67
N ASP A 2 10.99 -2.95 0.26
CA ASP A 2 10.83 -1.73 1.07
C ASP A 2 9.84 -1.96 2.21
N GLU A 3 10.17 -1.51 3.41
CA GLU A 3 9.34 -1.67 4.62
C GLU A 3 8.01 -0.90 4.51
N ARG A 4 7.98 0.21 3.76
CA ARG A 4 6.77 1.02 3.57
C ARG A 4 5.68 0.27 2.80
N LEU A 5 6.06 -0.64 1.89
CA LEU A 5 5.11 -1.54 1.23
C LEU A 5 4.57 -2.61 2.18
N GLY A 6 5.39 -3.05 3.14
CA GLY A 6 4.97 -3.99 4.18
C GLY A 6 3.93 -3.40 5.14
N GLY A 7 3.90 -2.07 5.28
CA GLY A 7 2.89 -1.35 6.06
C GLY A 7 1.49 -1.30 5.46
N TYR A 8 1.31 -1.73 4.20
CA TYR A 8 -0.01 -1.79 3.56
C TYR A 8 -0.71 -3.12 3.88
N GLY A 9 -1.31 -3.18 5.07
CA GLY A 9 -2.11 -4.30 5.54
C GLY A 9 -2.85 -3.95 6.83
N PHE A 10 -3.98 -4.59 7.06
CA PHE A 10 -4.84 -4.32 8.21
C PHE A 10 -4.32 -5.01 9.49
N PRO A 11 -4.49 -4.38 10.67
CA PRO A 11 -3.98 -4.91 11.94
C PRO A 11 -4.84 -6.08 12.48
N GLU A 12 -4.56 -6.50 13.72
CA GLU A 12 -5.44 -7.38 14.53
C GLU A 12 -5.79 -8.75 13.92
N GLY A 13 -4.88 -9.33 13.12
CA GLY A 13 -5.08 -10.66 12.56
C GLY A 13 -6.02 -10.71 11.35
N HIS A 14 -6.40 -9.55 10.80
CA HIS A 14 -7.16 -9.47 9.56
C HIS A 14 -6.46 -10.21 8.40
N PRO A 15 -7.16 -11.02 7.57
CA PRO A 15 -6.52 -11.81 6.51
C PRO A 15 -5.66 -11.00 5.54
N PHE A 16 -6.06 -9.76 5.26
CA PHE A 16 -5.26 -8.76 4.53
C PHE A 16 -4.19 -8.08 5.41
N GLY A 17 -3.38 -8.85 6.14
CA GLY A 17 -2.43 -8.28 7.10
C GLY A 17 -1.04 -7.93 6.55
N PRO A 18 -0.22 -7.19 7.33
CA PRO A 18 1.11 -6.72 6.92
C PRO A 18 2.13 -7.85 6.67
N TRP A 19 1.92 -9.03 7.29
CA TRP A 19 2.80 -10.20 7.12
C TRP A 19 2.82 -10.75 5.68
N ARG A 20 1.81 -10.44 4.86
CA ARG A 20 1.69 -10.93 3.48
C ARG A 20 2.90 -10.55 2.64
N MET A 21 3.46 -9.35 2.84
CA MET A 21 4.62 -8.89 2.07
C MET A 21 5.92 -9.59 2.48
N ASP A 22 6.07 -9.91 3.76
CA ASP A 22 7.20 -10.71 4.25
C ASP A 22 7.11 -12.15 3.76
N ALA A 23 5.92 -12.75 3.79
CA ALA A 23 5.66 -14.08 3.23
C ALA A 23 6.01 -14.13 1.73
N PHE A 24 5.60 -13.13 0.95
CA PHE A 24 5.96 -13.01 -0.47
C PHE A 24 7.48 -12.91 -0.66
N ARG A 25 8.17 -12.06 0.13
CA ARG A 25 9.63 -11.91 0.05
C ARG A 25 10.34 -13.24 0.30
N LYS A 26 9.95 -13.98 1.35
CA LYS A 26 10.52 -15.28 1.69
C LYS A 26 10.33 -16.29 0.57
N ALA A 27 9.13 -16.34 -0.03
CA ALA A 27 8.85 -17.22 -1.17
C ALA A 27 9.67 -16.83 -2.42
N LEU A 28 9.80 -15.54 -2.72
CA LEU A 28 10.60 -15.03 -3.84
C LEU A 28 12.09 -15.38 -3.68
N GLN A 29 12.60 -15.32 -2.44
CA GLN A 29 13.96 -15.72 -2.10
C GLN A 29 14.17 -17.23 -2.22
N ALA A 30 13.27 -18.03 -1.64
CA ALA A 30 13.32 -19.49 -1.71
C ALA A 30 13.27 -20.02 -3.16
N ALA A 31 12.57 -19.31 -4.04
CA ALA A 31 12.52 -19.62 -5.46
C ALA A 31 13.75 -19.13 -6.27
N GLY A 32 14.71 -18.44 -5.66
CA GLY A 32 15.87 -17.85 -6.36
C GLY A 32 15.52 -16.72 -7.32
N LEU A 33 14.26 -16.27 -7.36
CA LEU A 33 13.80 -15.27 -8.33
C LEU A 33 14.25 -13.86 -7.98
N HIS A 34 14.56 -13.60 -6.71
CA HIS A 34 15.04 -12.30 -6.26
C HIS A 34 16.35 -11.86 -6.94
N GLU A 35 17.21 -12.80 -7.33
CA GLU A 35 18.48 -12.54 -8.05
C GLU A 35 18.24 -12.16 -9.52
N ARG A 36 17.06 -12.49 -10.05
CA ARG A 36 16.66 -12.24 -11.43
C ARG A 36 15.88 -10.94 -11.59
N ALA A 37 15.67 -10.19 -10.50
CA ALA A 37 14.88 -8.97 -10.48
C ALA A 37 15.72 -7.79 -9.99
N GLN A 38 15.49 -6.62 -10.58
CA GLN A 38 16.05 -5.38 -10.04
C GLN A 38 15.15 -4.85 -8.92
N VAL A 39 15.61 -4.96 -7.67
CA VAL A 39 14.89 -4.40 -6.52
C VAL A 39 15.05 -2.89 -6.50
N ARG A 40 13.93 -2.17 -6.35
CA ARG A 40 13.89 -0.70 -6.26
C ARG A 40 13.04 -0.24 -5.09
N HIS A 41 13.27 0.99 -4.67
CA HIS A 41 12.43 1.67 -3.68
C HIS A 41 11.26 2.36 -4.38
N PRO A 42 10.02 2.13 -3.93
CA PRO A 42 8.87 2.81 -4.50
C PRO A 42 8.87 4.30 -4.11
N PRO A 43 8.53 5.20 -5.04
CA PRO A 43 8.14 6.55 -4.66
C PRO A 43 6.76 6.51 -3.99
N THR A 44 6.41 7.60 -3.32
CA THR A 44 5.03 7.85 -2.87
C THR A 44 4.29 8.58 -3.99
N ALA A 45 3.07 8.15 -4.34
CA ALA A 45 2.25 8.86 -5.30
C ALA A 45 1.74 10.19 -4.73
N GLY A 46 1.81 11.25 -5.54
CA GLY A 46 1.15 12.51 -5.23
C GLY A 46 -0.38 12.38 -5.36
N ARG A 47 -1.09 13.28 -4.67
CA ARG A 47 -2.56 13.31 -4.64
C ARG A 47 -3.15 13.44 -6.05
N GLU A 48 -2.50 14.21 -6.91
CA GLU A 48 -2.89 14.45 -8.29
C GLU A 48 -2.97 13.15 -9.12
N ILE A 49 -2.08 12.18 -8.85
CA ILE A 49 -2.10 10.88 -9.52
C ILE A 49 -3.26 10.02 -9.03
N ILE A 50 -3.56 10.08 -7.73
CA ILE A 50 -4.65 9.33 -7.11
C ILE A 50 -6.01 9.87 -7.60
N GLU A 51 -6.11 11.19 -7.77
CA GLU A 51 -7.31 11.88 -8.25
C GLU A 51 -7.57 11.71 -9.77
N TYR A 52 -6.68 11.06 -10.52
CA TYR A 52 -7.00 10.64 -11.90
C TYR A 52 -8.13 9.61 -11.96
N PHE A 53 -8.39 8.89 -10.87
CA PHE A 53 -9.49 7.93 -10.79
C PHE A 53 -10.47 8.25 -9.65
N HIS A 54 -9.95 8.64 -8.48
CA HIS A 54 -10.77 8.91 -7.31
C HIS A 54 -11.23 10.37 -7.24
N THR A 55 -12.42 10.60 -6.66
CA THR A 55 -12.88 11.96 -6.38
C THR A 55 -12.10 12.58 -5.22
N SER A 56 -11.91 13.90 -5.24
CA SER A 56 -11.24 14.62 -4.15
C SER A 56 -11.91 14.42 -2.79
N GLY A 57 -13.24 14.28 -2.76
CA GLY A 57 -13.99 14.00 -1.53
C GLY A 57 -13.68 12.62 -0.95
N TYR A 58 -13.50 11.60 -1.79
CA TYR A 58 -13.10 10.28 -1.33
C TYR A 58 -11.65 10.28 -0.81
N VAL A 59 -10.73 10.90 -1.54
CA VAL A 59 -9.32 11.01 -1.11
C VAL A 59 -9.20 11.72 0.24
N GLU A 60 -9.94 12.81 0.43
CA GLU A 60 -9.98 13.54 1.69
C GLU A 60 -10.56 12.70 2.84
N ARG A 61 -11.61 11.91 2.57
CA ARG A 61 -12.17 10.98 3.56
C ARG A 61 -11.13 9.94 4.00
N VAL A 62 -10.42 9.32 3.06
CA VAL A 62 -9.39 8.32 3.38
C VAL A 62 -8.26 8.95 4.20
N ARG A 63 -7.81 10.16 3.83
CA ARG A 63 -6.77 10.86 4.56
C ARG A 63 -7.19 11.19 6.00
N ARG A 64 -8.40 11.71 6.21
CA ARG A 64 -8.94 11.98 7.56
C ARG A 64 -9.03 10.71 8.41
N LEU A 65 -9.50 9.61 7.84
CA LEU A 65 -9.57 8.33 8.55
C LEU A 65 -8.18 7.73 8.79
N SER A 66 -7.19 8.03 7.94
CA SER A 66 -5.77 7.70 8.18
C SER A 66 -5.20 8.43 9.40
N GLU A 67 -5.51 9.71 9.55
CA GLU A 67 -5.08 10.52 10.70
C GLU A 67 -5.79 10.07 11.98
N LEU A 68 -7.09 9.74 11.90
CA LEU A 68 -7.90 9.28 13.02
C LEU A 68 -7.53 7.86 13.48
N GLY A 69 -7.29 6.96 12.53
CA GLY A 69 -6.86 5.58 12.79
C GLY A 69 -7.95 4.61 13.26
N GLU A 70 -9.22 5.00 13.19
CA GLU A 70 -10.38 4.17 13.56
C GLU A 70 -11.53 4.29 12.55
N GLY A 71 -12.49 3.36 12.65
CA GLY A 71 -13.62 3.25 11.74
C GLY A 71 -13.31 2.42 10.49
N TYR A 72 -14.18 2.51 9.48
CA TYR A 72 -14.09 1.69 8.27
C TYR A 72 -14.22 2.55 7.01
N LEU A 73 -13.42 2.22 5.99
CA LEU A 73 -13.47 2.82 4.67
C LEU A 73 -14.67 2.32 3.86
N ASP A 74 -15.28 1.20 4.28
CA ASP A 74 -16.46 0.56 3.70
C ASP A 74 -17.48 0.19 4.81
N SER A 75 -18.31 -0.83 4.56
CA SER A 75 -19.32 -1.33 5.49
C SER A 75 -18.81 -2.32 6.55
N GLY A 76 -17.49 -2.49 6.73
CA GLY A 76 -16.94 -3.25 7.87
C GLY A 76 -15.75 -4.18 7.57
N ASP A 77 -15.29 -4.29 6.33
CA ASP A 77 -14.17 -5.19 5.94
C ASP A 77 -12.85 -4.42 5.74
N THR A 78 -12.93 -3.12 5.46
CA THR A 78 -11.78 -2.25 5.21
C THR A 78 -11.56 -1.31 6.39
N PRO A 79 -10.94 -1.74 7.50
CA PRO A 79 -10.67 -0.87 8.64
C PRO A 79 -9.71 0.26 8.25
N ALA A 80 -9.98 1.46 8.77
CA ALA A 80 -8.98 2.51 8.80
C ALA A 80 -7.96 2.21 9.90
N PHE A 81 -6.71 2.57 9.66
CA PHE A 81 -5.63 2.47 10.64
C PHE A 81 -4.68 3.65 10.47
N PRO A 82 -3.91 4.02 11.52
CA PRO A 82 -2.96 5.11 11.44
C PRO A 82 -1.98 4.93 10.27
N GLY A 83 -2.01 5.85 9.31
CA GLY A 83 -1.12 5.82 8.15
C GLY A 83 -1.61 5.01 6.94
N VAL A 84 -2.89 4.57 6.90
CA VAL A 84 -3.44 3.84 5.74
C VAL A 84 -3.35 4.62 4.43
N TYR A 85 -3.47 5.96 4.48
CA TYR A 85 -3.32 6.81 3.30
C TYR A 85 -1.86 6.80 2.79
N GLU A 86 -0.90 6.95 3.67
CA GLU A 86 0.54 6.92 3.39
C GLU A 86 0.99 5.55 2.86
N ALA A 87 0.45 4.47 3.44
CA ALA A 87 0.69 3.12 2.95
C ALA A 87 0.11 2.92 1.54
N ALA A 88 -1.13 3.36 1.30
CA ALA A 88 -1.79 3.26 0.00
C ALA A 88 -1.07 4.09 -1.08
N THR A 89 -0.66 5.31 -0.76
CA THR A 89 0.08 6.19 -1.69
C THR A 89 1.44 5.59 -2.08
N THR A 90 2.09 4.83 -1.19
CA THR A 90 3.31 4.06 -1.52
C THR A 90 3.02 2.94 -2.52
N VAL A 91 1.90 2.23 -2.38
CA VAL A 91 1.50 1.16 -3.32
C VAL A 91 1.16 1.74 -4.70
N VAL A 92 0.38 2.83 -4.76
CA VAL A 92 0.08 3.54 -6.02
C VAL A 92 1.37 4.06 -6.67
N GLY A 93 2.29 4.60 -5.87
CA GLY A 93 3.59 5.08 -6.33
C GLY A 93 4.44 3.96 -6.94
N ALA A 94 4.47 2.77 -6.32
CA ALA A 94 5.15 1.60 -6.84
C ALA A 94 4.63 1.19 -8.23
N VAL A 95 3.30 1.13 -8.40
CA VAL A 95 2.68 0.74 -9.67
C VAL A 95 2.95 1.77 -10.76
N THR A 96 2.79 3.05 -10.45
CA THR A 96 2.99 4.12 -11.45
C THR A 96 4.46 4.30 -11.82
N ASP A 97 5.40 4.06 -10.90
CA ASP A 97 6.83 4.00 -11.24
C ASP A 97 7.15 2.82 -12.15
N ALA A 98 6.57 1.63 -11.89
CA ALA A 98 6.74 0.47 -12.75
C ALA A 98 6.19 0.71 -14.17
N LEU A 99 5.02 1.35 -14.30
CA LEU A 99 4.43 1.69 -15.61
C LEU A 99 5.30 2.66 -16.43
N ARG A 100 6.05 3.56 -15.80
CA ARG A 100 6.95 4.49 -16.52
C ARG A 100 8.21 3.81 -17.06
N ARG A 101 8.43 2.54 -16.74
CA ARG A 101 9.66 1.78 -17.06
C ARG A 101 9.43 0.65 -18.07
N VAL A 102 8.21 0.52 -18.58
CA VAL A 102 7.84 -0.37 -19.69
C VAL A 102 7.56 0.46 -20.93
#